data_AF-A0A519R051-F1
#
_entry.id   AF-A0A519R051-F1
#
_cell.length_a   1.000
_cell.length_b   1.000
_cell.length_c   1.000
_cell.angle_alpha   90.00
_cell.angle_beta   90.00
_cell.angle_gamma   90.00
#
_symmetry.space_group_name_H-M   'P 1'
#
loop_
_entity.id
_entity.type
_entity.pdbx_description
1 polymer ?
#
loop_
_entity_poly.entity_id
_entity_poly.type
_entity_poly.pdbx_seq_one_letter_code
_entity_poly.pdbx_strand_id
1 'polypeptide(L)'
;MENLKILMLLEKQRDCLFEKLNATSISELHKQEYEDIKSGKILVLNNGKKEMLNDLKKLTKDISLDGPFKSKLREYQELDNGGLIMYLQKELERCVQEIIASGTLNEIQAVFMEYDYYYHFTSCFTCYGIQAYPELEEPRYISDEYDYNKQVLFLENGINFKPAWVDCEEFENLDYLEVNYELQRLFQLHSRVLLHKAIENIRVAGKLELFRNRPFSFFINEHDCEVMLLYKLAW
;
A
#
# COMPACT_ATOMS: atom_id res chain seq x y z
N MET A 1 -5.86 16.45 -1.11
CA MET A 1 -4.79 16.75 -2.10
C MET A 1 -5.23 16.35 -3.51
N GLU A 2 -4.71 16.96 -4.58
CA GLU A 2 -4.99 16.53 -5.96
C GLU A 2 -4.35 15.17 -6.26
N ASN A 3 -5.03 14.31 -7.01
CA ASN A 3 -4.56 12.97 -7.34
C ASN A 3 -3.14 12.94 -7.91
N LEU A 4 -2.85 13.86 -8.84
CA LEU A 4 -1.56 13.92 -9.51
C LEU A 4 -0.41 14.15 -8.51
N LYS A 5 -0.64 14.99 -7.50
CA LYS A 5 0.35 15.24 -6.44
C LYS A 5 0.58 14.00 -5.59
N ILE A 6 -0.48 13.28 -5.23
CA ILE A 6 -0.39 12.00 -4.50
C ILE A 6 0.39 10.98 -5.32
N LEU A 7 0.04 10.83 -6.59
CA LEU A 7 0.66 9.88 -7.51
C LEU A 7 2.17 10.14 -7.63
N MET A 8 2.59 11.39 -7.82
CA MET A 8 4.02 11.75 -7.88
C MET A 8 4.78 11.40 -6.59
N LEU A 9 4.16 11.61 -5.42
CA LEU A 9 4.76 11.26 -4.14
C LEU A 9 4.89 9.75 -3.98
N LEU A 10 3.85 8.98 -4.33
CA LEU A 10 3.86 7.52 -4.26
C LEU A 10 4.89 6.92 -5.22
N GLU A 11 4.97 7.41 -6.46
CA GLU A 11 5.96 6.96 -7.44
C GLU A 11 7.38 7.22 -6.93
N LYS A 12 7.65 8.42 -6.40
CA LYS A 12 8.95 8.72 -5.80
C LYS A 12 9.29 7.79 -4.63
N GLN A 13 8.35 7.56 -3.72
CA GLN A 13 8.58 6.66 -2.57
C GLN A 13 8.88 5.23 -3.02
N ARG A 14 8.08 4.71 -3.95
CA ARG A 14 8.24 3.37 -4.54
C ARG A 14 9.60 3.24 -5.22
N ASP A 15 9.96 4.19 -6.07
CA ASP A 15 11.19 4.12 -6.87
C ASP A 15 12.43 4.23 -5.98
N CYS A 16 12.43 5.14 -4.99
CA CYS A 16 13.52 5.23 -4.01
C CYS A 16 13.67 3.93 -3.19
N LEU A 17 12.56 3.30 -2.76
CA LEU A 17 12.62 2.04 -2.04
C LEU A 17 13.14 0.91 -2.93
N PHE A 18 12.66 0.82 -4.17
CA PHE A 18 13.14 -0.15 -5.14
C PHE A 18 14.65 -0.01 -5.39
N GLU A 19 15.13 1.22 -5.63
CA GLU A 19 16.55 1.50 -5.83
C GLU A 19 17.40 1.09 -4.61
N LYS A 20 16.93 1.39 -3.39
CA LYS A 20 17.58 0.96 -2.14
C LYS A 20 17.70 -0.56 -2.06
N LEU A 21 16.61 -1.29 -2.32
CA LEU A 21 16.58 -2.75 -2.24
C LEU A 21 17.41 -3.41 -3.35
N ASN A 22 17.38 -2.84 -4.56
CA ASN A 22 18.12 -3.36 -5.70
C ASN A 22 19.63 -3.11 -5.63
N ALA A 23 20.06 -2.10 -4.85
CA ALA A 23 21.48 -1.80 -4.64
C ALA A 23 22.14 -2.67 -3.55
N THR A 24 21.40 -3.53 -2.86
CA THR A 24 21.89 -4.31 -1.73
C THR A 24 21.69 -5.83 -1.89
N SER A 25 22.18 -6.59 -0.92
CA SER A 25 21.95 -8.03 -0.76
C SER A 25 21.63 -8.33 0.72
N ILE A 26 21.07 -9.50 1.01
CA ILE A 26 20.78 -9.88 2.41
C ILE A 26 22.08 -10.00 3.20
N SER A 27 23.12 -10.57 2.59
CA SER A 27 24.47 -10.62 3.17
C SER A 27 25.03 -9.24 3.54
N GLU A 28 24.89 -8.23 2.66
CA GLU A 28 25.37 -6.88 2.93
C GLU A 28 24.48 -6.13 3.93
N LEU A 29 23.17 -6.41 3.99
CA LEU A 29 22.28 -5.88 5.02
C LEU A 29 22.68 -6.36 6.42
N HIS A 30 22.95 -7.65 6.61
CA HIS A 30 23.47 -8.17 7.89
C HIS A 30 24.80 -7.53 8.28
N LYS A 31 25.65 -7.20 7.31
CA LYS A 31 26.94 -6.56 7.55
C LYS A 31 26.80 -5.11 7.99
N GLN A 32 25.83 -4.39 7.42
CA GLN A 32 25.47 -3.06 7.88
C GLN A 32 24.97 -3.09 9.32
N GLU A 33 24.04 -3.99 9.64
CA GLU A 33 23.49 -4.19 11.00
C GLU A 33 24.59 -4.54 12.02
N TYR A 34 25.51 -5.44 11.64
CA TYR A 34 26.67 -5.80 12.46
C TYR A 34 27.54 -4.58 12.78
N GLU A 35 27.89 -3.75 11.79
CA GLU A 35 28.73 -2.57 12.02
C GLU A 35 27.98 -1.47 12.79
N ASP A 36 26.67 -1.34 12.63
CA ASP A 36 25.87 -0.35 13.38
C ASP A 36 25.74 -0.73 14.87
N ILE A 37 25.53 -2.01 15.19
CA ILE A 37 25.56 -2.51 16.59
C ILE A 37 26.97 -2.39 17.18
N LYS A 38 28.00 -2.75 16.41
CA LYS A 38 29.40 -2.72 16.86
C LYS A 38 29.90 -1.30 17.12
N SER A 39 29.55 -0.35 16.26
CA SER A 39 29.88 1.07 16.41
C SER A 39 29.05 1.79 17.48
N GLY A 40 27.97 1.16 17.96
CA GLY A 40 27.10 1.71 18.99
C GLY A 40 26.04 2.68 18.47
N LYS A 41 25.83 2.73 17.14
CA LYS A 41 24.68 3.45 16.54
C LYS A 41 23.36 2.79 16.92
N ILE A 42 23.35 1.46 17.03
CA ILE A 42 22.21 0.69 17.52
C ILE A 42 22.49 0.24 18.95
N LEU A 43 21.61 0.60 19.86
CA LEU A 43 21.71 0.24 21.26
C LEU A 43 21.01 -1.10 21.50
N VAL A 44 21.80 -2.14 21.78
CA VAL A 44 21.26 -3.43 22.20
C VAL A 44 21.03 -3.38 23.72
N LEU A 45 19.76 -3.40 24.11
CA LEU A 45 19.37 -3.55 25.51
C LEU A 45 19.62 -5.01 25.94
N ASN A 46 20.21 -5.22 27.11
CA ASN A 46 20.63 -6.50 27.72
C ASN A 46 22.02 -7.03 27.34
N ASN A 47 22.48 -8.07 28.05
CA ASN A 47 23.79 -8.72 27.88
C ASN A 47 23.92 -9.55 26.57
N GLY A 48 22.93 -9.51 25.67
CA GLY A 48 22.86 -10.30 24.44
C GLY A 48 23.71 -9.79 23.26
N LYS A 49 24.29 -8.59 23.37
CA LYS A 49 25.08 -7.97 22.28
C LYS A 49 26.17 -8.89 21.70
N LYS A 50 26.86 -9.66 22.55
CA LYS A 50 27.94 -10.55 22.12
C LYS A 50 27.43 -11.72 21.28
N GLU A 51 26.27 -12.26 21.63
CA GLU A 51 25.63 -13.36 20.90
C GLU A 51 25.13 -12.87 19.54
N MET A 52 24.38 -11.76 19.52
CA MET A 52 23.89 -11.14 18.28
C MET A 52 25.04 -10.84 17.30
N LEU A 53 26.13 -10.24 17.76
CA LEU A 53 27.29 -9.96 16.90
C LEU A 53 27.94 -11.24 16.36
N ASN A 54 27.95 -12.33 17.12
CA ASN A 54 28.48 -13.60 16.64
C ASN A 54 27.60 -14.22 15.56
N ASP A 55 26.27 -14.14 15.70
CA ASP A 55 25.33 -14.67 14.71
C ASP A 55 25.31 -13.82 13.44
N LEU A 56 25.21 -12.50 13.56
CA LEU A 56 25.34 -11.57 12.44
C LEU A 56 26.66 -11.80 11.69
N LYS A 57 27.78 -12.03 12.38
CA LYS A 57 29.07 -12.32 11.73
C LYS A 57 29.04 -13.59 10.87
N LYS A 58 28.25 -14.61 11.22
CA LYS A 58 28.04 -15.79 10.36
C LYS A 58 27.19 -15.40 9.15
N LEU A 59 26.09 -14.69 9.40
CA LEU A 59 25.12 -14.28 8.38
C LEU A 59 25.70 -13.30 7.35
N THR A 60 26.67 -12.45 7.72
CA THR A 60 27.38 -11.56 6.77
C THR A 60 28.11 -12.30 5.64
N LYS A 61 28.35 -13.60 5.80
CA LYS A 61 29.00 -14.45 4.80
C LYS A 61 28.04 -15.41 4.12
N ASP A 62 26.80 -15.47 4.60
CA ASP A 62 25.77 -16.32 4.05
C ASP A 62 25.10 -15.62 2.87
N ILE A 63 25.26 -16.20 1.69
CA ILE A 63 24.70 -15.70 0.43
C ILE A 63 23.52 -16.55 -0.05
N SER A 64 23.06 -17.53 0.75
CA SER A 64 22.03 -18.49 0.34
C SER A 64 20.69 -17.80 -0.02
N LEU A 65 20.38 -16.68 0.63
CA LEU A 65 19.16 -15.91 0.40
C LEU A 65 19.32 -14.77 -0.62
N ASP A 66 20.56 -14.43 -1.03
CA ASP A 66 20.82 -13.35 -1.99
C ASP A 66 20.22 -13.67 -3.37
N GLY A 67 20.22 -14.94 -3.76
CA GLY A 67 19.60 -15.42 -5.00
C GLY A 67 18.08 -15.23 -5.01
N PRO A 68 17.34 -15.85 -4.05
CA PRO A 68 15.91 -15.64 -3.87
C PRO A 68 15.52 -14.16 -3.78
N PHE A 69 16.23 -13.37 -2.98
CA PHE A 69 15.97 -11.93 -2.84
C PHE A 69 16.05 -11.18 -4.17
N LYS A 70 17.10 -11.43 -4.96
CA LYS A 70 17.24 -10.84 -6.30
C LYS A 70 16.18 -11.36 -7.28
N SER A 71 15.74 -12.60 -7.14
CA SER A 71 14.64 -13.16 -7.93
C SER A 71 13.35 -12.37 -7.67
N LYS A 72 13.01 -12.08 -6.42
CA LYS A 72 11.80 -11.33 -6.06
C LYS A 72 11.81 -9.89 -6.55
N LEU A 73 12.97 -9.23 -6.47
CA LEU A 73 13.13 -7.91 -7.07
C LEU A 73 13.00 -7.93 -8.60
N ARG A 74 13.43 -9.01 -9.26
CA ARG A 74 13.22 -9.19 -10.70
C ARG A 74 11.76 -9.45 -11.03
N GLU A 75 11.08 -10.31 -10.28
CA GLU A 75 9.63 -10.55 -10.42
C GLU A 75 8.85 -9.24 -10.34
N TYR A 76 9.19 -8.38 -9.38
CA TYR A 76 8.64 -7.02 -9.28
C TYR A 76 8.89 -6.19 -10.56
N GLN A 77 10.12 -6.18 -11.08
CA GLN A 77 10.46 -5.43 -12.30
C GLN A 77 9.73 -5.93 -13.55
N GLU A 78 9.42 -7.23 -13.59
CA GLU A 78 8.77 -7.90 -14.71
C GLU A 78 7.23 -7.81 -14.67
N LEU A 79 6.64 -7.21 -13.63
CA LEU A 79 5.20 -6.98 -13.55
C LEU A 79 4.69 -6.18 -14.76
N ASP A 80 3.63 -6.68 -15.40
CA ASP A 80 2.92 -5.97 -16.46
C ASP A 80 2.08 -4.83 -15.89
N ASN A 81 2.74 -3.71 -15.62
CA ASN A 81 2.09 -2.52 -15.05
C ASN A 81 0.91 -2.04 -15.90
N GLY A 82 0.99 -2.16 -17.24
CA GLY A 82 -0.09 -1.75 -18.13
C GLY A 82 -1.32 -2.65 -17.95
N GLY A 83 -1.11 -3.97 -17.99
CA GLY A 83 -2.15 -4.96 -17.73
C GLY A 83 -2.76 -4.84 -16.33
N LEU A 84 -1.93 -4.59 -15.30
CA LEU A 84 -2.39 -4.43 -13.92
C LEU A 84 -3.23 -3.15 -13.73
N ILE A 85 -2.84 -2.03 -14.35
CA ILE A 85 -3.67 -0.80 -14.34
C ILE A 85 -5.02 -1.07 -15.00
N MET A 86 -5.04 -1.75 -16.16
CA MET A 86 -6.28 -2.10 -16.84
C MET A 86 -7.16 -3.05 -16.00
N TYR A 87 -6.54 -3.97 -15.27
CA TYR A 87 -7.24 -4.88 -14.38
C TYR A 87 -7.88 -4.13 -13.19
N LEU A 88 -7.11 -3.31 -12.47
CA LEU A 88 -7.62 -2.52 -11.35
C LEU A 88 -8.69 -1.51 -11.81
N GLN A 89 -8.54 -0.96 -13.02
CA GLN A 89 -9.57 -0.12 -13.63
C GLN A 89 -10.89 -0.89 -13.79
N LYS A 90 -10.85 -2.13 -14.30
CA LYS A 90 -12.06 -2.96 -14.46
C LYS A 90 -12.68 -3.31 -13.11
N GLU A 91 -11.87 -3.61 -12.10
CA GLU A 91 -12.34 -3.87 -10.73
C GLU A 91 -13.01 -2.64 -10.11
N LEU A 92 -12.44 -1.45 -10.29
CA LEU A 92 -13.05 -0.18 -9.89
C LEU A 92 -14.36 0.07 -10.62
N GLU A 93 -14.38 -0.12 -11.95
CA GLU A 93 -15.59 0.05 -12.75
C GLU A 93 -16.70 -0.90 -12.29
N ARG A 94 -16.37 -2.16 -11.98
CA ARG A 94 -17.29 -3.12 -11.37
C ARG A 94 -17.86 -2.59 -10.06
N CYS A 95 -17.02 -2.16 -9.13
CA CYS A 95 -17.46 -1.62 -7.84
C CYS A 95 -18.39 -0.40 -8.03
N VAL A 96 -18.05 0.50 -8.97
CA VAL A 96 -18.90 1.65 -9.29
C VAL A 96 -20.25 1.21 -9.88
N GLN A 97 -20.29 0.19 -10.74
CA GLN A 97 -21.55 -0.36 -11.25
C GLN A 97 -22.41 -0.99 -10.16
N GLU A 98 -21.81 -1.67 -9.18
CA GLU A 98 -22.53 -2.21 -8.03
C GLU A 98 -23.13 -1.10 -7.17
N ILE A 99 -22.39 0.00 -6.93
CA ILE A 99 -22.92 1.19 -6.26
C ILE A 99 -24.09 1.77 -7.04
N ILE A 100 -24.00 1.89 -8.37
CA ILE A 100 -25.10 2.38 -9.21
C ILE A 100 -26.32 1.47 -9.12
N ALA A 101 -26.12 0.16 -9.21
CA ALA A 101 -27.19 -0.84 -9.14
C ALA A 101 -27.91 -0.84 -7.79
N SER A 102 -27.26 -0.41 -6.71
CA SER A 102 -27.88 -0.25 -5.39
C SER A 102 -28.98 0.82 -5.34
N GLY A 103 -28.98 1.78 -6.28
CA GLY A 103 -29.92 2.91 -6.30
C GLY A 103 -29.61 4.03 -5.30
N THR A 104 -28.53 3.91 -4.51
CA THR A 104 -28.18 4.86 -3.43
C THR A 104 -27.18 5.94 -3.84
N LEU A 105 -26.80 6.00 -5.12
CA LEU A 105 -25.75 6.88 -5.64
C LEU A 105 -25.91 8.37 -5.27
N ASN A 106 -27.16 8.85 -5.18
CA ASN A 106 -27.47 10.25 -4.85
C ASN A 106 -27.29 10.58 -3.35
N GLU A 107 -27.10 9.58 -2.50
CA GLU A 107 -26.93 9.76 -1.06
C GLU A 107 -25.44 9.80 -0.68
N ILE A 108 -24.58 9.20 -1.49
CA ILE A 108 -23.15 8.99 -1.19
C ILE A 108 -22.34 10.26 -1.48
N GLN A 109 -21.48 10.65 -0.54
CA GLN A 109 -20.49 11.73 -0.70
C GLN A 109 -19.04 11.24 -0.52
N ALA A 110 -18.84 10.11 0.16
CA ALA A 110 -17.51 9.52 0.30
C ALA A 110 -17.53 8.00 0.17
N VAL A 111 -16.42 7.45 -0.31
CA VAL A 111 -16.13 6.02 -0.33
C VAL A 111 -14.84 5.79 0.47
N PHE A 112 -14.90 4.85 1.39
CA PHE A 112 -13.76 4.31 2.11
C PHE A 112 -13.47 2.94 1.53
N MET A 113 -12.32 2.79 0.89
CA MET A 113 -11.81 1.51 0.46
C MET A 113 -10.83 1.03 1.51
N GLU A 114 -11.12 -0.10 2.14
CA GLU A 114 -10.27 -0.72 3.15
C GLU A 114 -9.75 -2.03 2.59
N TYR A 115 -8.45 -2.28 2.67
CA TYR A 115 -7.90 -3.59 2.34
C TYR A 115 -6.91 -4.04 3.40
N ASP A 116 -6.95 -5.32 3.69
CA ASP A 116 -5.99 -5.98 4.57
C ASP A 116 -4.98 -6.74 3.70
N TYR A 117 -3.71 -6.38 3.86
CA TYR A 117 -2.62 -7.07 3.22
C TYR A 117 -2.44 -8.49 3.76
N TYR A 118 -2.68 -8.71 5.06
CA TYR A 118 -2.27 -9.94 5.73
C TYR A 118 -3.09 -11.19 5.35
N TYR A 119 -4.34 -11.04 4.90
CA TYR A 119 -5.22 -12.22 4.82
C TYR A 119 -6.08 -12.35 3.57
N HIS A 120 -6.42 -11.27 2.84
CA HIS A 120 -7.52 -11.36 1.88
C HIS A 120 -7.28 -10.79 0.48
N PHE A 121 -6.22 -10.00 0.25
CA PHE A 121 -5.92 -9.30 -1.01
C PHE A 121 -7.09 -8.51 -1.63
N THR A 122 -8.25 -8.52 -1.00
CA THR A 122 -9.52 -8.03 -1.53
C THR A 122 -9.96 -6.94 -0.57
N SER A 123 -10.21 -5.77 -1.12
CA SER A 123 -10.73 -4.64 -0.36
C SER A 123 -12.22 -4.82 -0.07
N CYS A 124 -12.74 -4.05 0.88
CA CYS A 124 -14.15 -3.72 1.00
C CYS A 124 -14.36 -2.22 0.76
N PHE A 125 -15.58 -1.83 0.37
CA PHE A 125 -15.95 -0.43 0.17
C PHE A 125 -17.08 -0.06 1.13
N THR A 126 -16.86 0.96 1.94
CA THR A 126 -17.90 1.56 2.78
C THR A 126 -18.24 2.94 2.24
N CYS A 127 -19.49 3.12 1.81
CA CYS A 127 -19.99 4.36 1.26
C CYS A 127 -20.72 5.14 2.35
N TYR A 128 -20.41 6.43 2.48
CA TYR A 128 -21.02 7.29 3.48
C TYR A 128 -21.70 8.50 2.86
N GLY A 129 -22.75 8.95 3.55
CA GLY A 129 -23.63 10.01 3.11
C GLY A 129 -23.08 11.42 3.30
N ILE A 130 -23.95 12.42 3.16
CA ILE A 130 -23.55 13.84 3.22
C ILE A 130 -23.09 14.24 4.63
N GLN A 131 -21.86 14.73 4.75
CA GLN A 131 -21.29 15.29 5.97
C GLN A 131 -20.01 16.11 5.71
N ALA A 132 -19.48 16.72 6.78
CA ALA A 132 -18.20 17.40 6.74
C ALA A 132 -17.06 16.38 6.88
N TYR A 133 -16.55 15.88 5.76
CA TYR A 133 -15.35 15.04 5.75
C TYR A 133 -14.08 15.89 5.90
N PRO A 134 -13.05 15.40 6.61
CA PRO A 134 -11.81 16.13 6.77
C PRO A 134 -11.04 16.23 5.46
N GLU A 135 -10.33 17.34 5.28
CA GLU A 135 -9.33 17.48 4.22
C GLU A 135 -7.97 17.04 4.74
N LEU A 136 -7.34 16.12 4.03
CA LEU A 136 -6.01 15.61 4.37
C LEU A 136 -4.94 16.32 3.55
N GLU A 137 -4.08 17.04 4.26
CA GLU A 137 -2.82 17.58 3.73
C GLU A 137 -1.75 16.49 3.64
N GLU A 138 -1.74 15.58 4.63
CA GLU A 138 -0.86 14.43 4.70
C GLU A 138 -1.66 13.15 5.02
N PRO A 139 -1.18 11.98 4.59
CA PRO A 139 -1.87 10.71 4.84
C PRO A 139 -1.91 10.36 6.34
N ARG A 140 -3.10 10.12 6.91
CA ARG A 140 -3.30 9.77 8.33
C ARG A 140 -4.69 9.15 8.59
N TYR A 141 -4.85 8.43 9.69
CA TYR A 141 -6.15 7.91 10.11
C TYR A 141 -7.11 9.02 10.58
N ILE A 142 -8.42 8.85 10.36
CA ILE A 142 -9.47 9.86 10.61
C ILE A 142 -10.72 9.30 11.32
N SER A 143 -10.59 8.23 12.11
CA SER A 143 -11.74 7.53 12.69
C SER A 143 -12.75 8.45 13.38
N ASP A 144 -12.29 9.43 14.14
CA ASP A 144 -13.17 10.27 14.96
C ASP A 144 -13.60 11.57 14.27
N GLU A 145 -13.38 11.69 12.96
CA GLU A 145 -13.63 12.91 12.17
C GLU A 145 -14.80 12.79 11.19
N TYR A 146 -15.56 11.70 11.23
CA TYR A 146 -16.78 11.53 10.47
C TYR A 146 -17.81 10.69 11.25
N ASP A 147 -19.09 10.87 10.92
CA ASP A 147 -20.18 10.14 11.55
C ASP A 147 -20.39 8.78 10.85
N TYR A 148 -19.98 7.71 11.53
CA TYR A 148 -20.18 6.33 11.08
C TYR A 148 -21.66 5.96 10.87
N ASN A 149 -22.59 6.62 11.58
CA ASN A 149 -24.02 6.35 11.43
C ASN A 149 -24.58 6.81 10.08
N LYS A 150 -23.79 7.55 9.29
CA LYS A 150 -24.14 7.95 7.92
C LYS A 150 -23.71 6.94 6.86
N GLN A 151 -23.38 5.71 7.24
CA GLN A 151 -23.15 4.63 6.28
C GLN A 151 -24.39 4.43 5.41
N VAL A 152 -24.20 4.45 4.08
CA VAL A 152 -25.25 4.28 3.07
C VAL A 152 -25.21 2.87 2.48
N LEU A 153 -24.00 2.39 2.17
CA LEU A 153 -23.79 1.11 1.49
C LEU A 153 -22.48 0.49 1.95
N PHE A 154 -22.45 -0.83 2.06
CA PHE A 154 -21.24 -1.62 2.27
C PHE A 154 -21.13 -2.66 1.16
N LEU A 155 -19.97 -2.71 0.51
CA LEU A 155 -19.61 -3.75 -0.46
C LEU A 155 -18.47 -4.57 0.13
N GLU A 156 -18.78 -5.82 0.46
CA GLU A 156 -17.80 -6.77 1.03
C GLU A 156 -16.70 -7.12 0.01
N ASN A 157 -17.05 -7.26 -1.26
CA ASN A 157 -16.14 -7.66 -2.34
C ASN A 157 -15.75 -6.46 -3.22
N GLY A 158 -14.86 -5.63 -2.70
CA GLY A 158 -14.21 -4.55 -3.43
C GLY A 158 -13.17 -5.06 -4.42
N ILE A 159 -12.17 -4.24 -4.73
CA ILE A 159 -11.08 -4.56 -5.66
C ILE A 159 -10.23 -5.71 -5.12
N ASN A 160 -9.94 -6.69 -5.97
CA ASN A 160 -8.92 -7.70 -5.73
C ASN A 160 -7.54 -7.19 -6.19
N PHE A 161 -6.58 -7.14 -5.28
CA PHE A 161 -5.20 -6.70 -5.53
C PHE A 161 -4.24 -7.84 -5.84
N LYS A 162 -4.63 -9.12 -5.62
CA LYS A 162 -3.74 -10.28 -5.70
C LYS A 162 -2.80 -10.30 -6.92
N PRO A 163 -3.24 -9.92 -8.14
CA PRO A 163 -2.34 -9.88 -9.30
C PRO A 163 -1.16 -8.89 -9.20
N ALA A 164 -1.27 -7.88 -8.34
CA ALA A 164 -0.24 -6.88 -8.09
C ALA A 164 0.66 -7.21 -6.88
N TRP A 165 0.47 -8.38 -6.25
CA TRP A 165 1.23 -8.82 -5.09
C TRP A 165 2.21 -9.93 -5.45
N VAL A 166 3.38 -9.88 -4.82
CA VAL A 166 4.38 -10.96 -4.84
C VAL A 166 4.49 -11.52 -3.43
N ASP A 167 4.45 -12.84 -3.34
CA ASP A 167 4.63 -13.57 -2.08
C ASP A 167 6.06 -13.39 -1.56
N CYS A 168 6.20 -12.91 -0.34
CA CYS A 168 7.47 -12.67 0.34
C CYS A 168 7.59 -13.43 1.67
N GLU A 169 6.65 -14.33 1.98
CA GLU A 169 6.57 -15.06 3.27
C GLU A 169 7.87 -15.82 3.58
N GLU A 170 8.59 -16.24 2.53
CA GLU A 170 9.90 -16.90 2.62
C GLU A 170 10.97 -16.09 3.38
N PHE A 171 10.80 -14.78 3.57
CA PHE A 171 11.70 -13.91 4.34
C PHE A 171 11.17 -13.50 5.71
N GLU A 172 10.00 -14.00 6.15
CA GLU A 172 9.38 -13.61 7.43
C GLU A 172 10.26 -13.87 8.65
N ASN A 173 11.07 -14.92 8.59
CA ASN A 173 11.83 -15.41 9.74
C ASN A 173 13.31 -15.01 9.69
N LEU A 174 13.65 -13.92 9.00
CA LEU A 174 15.01 -13.41 9.00
C LEU A 174 15.28 -12.61 10.28
N ASP A 175 15.90 -13.28 11.25
CA ASP A 175 16.37 -12.63 12.46
C ASP A 175 17.25 -11.41 12.12
N TYR A 176 17.01 -10.30 12.83
CA TYR A 176 17.77 -9.04 12.73
C TYR A 176 17.56 -8.21 11.45
N LEU A 177 16.72 -8.64 10.49
CA LEU A 177 16.41 -7.84 9.31
C LEU A 177 14.91 -7.79 9.02
N GLU A 178 14.42 -6.61 8.63
CA GLU A 178 13.03 -6.40 8.19
C GLU A 178 12.88 -6.53 6.67
N VAL A 179 13.54 -7.53 6.05
CA VAL A 179 13.54 -7.69 4.57
C VAL A 179 12.14 -7.95 4.04
N ASN A 180 11.40 -8.86 4.69
CA ASN A 180 10.03 -9.15 4.31
C ASN A 180 9.19 -7.87 4.33
N TYR A 181 9.22 -7.13 5.44
CA TYR A 181 8.49 -5.88 5.57
C TYR A 181 8.84 -4.85 4.47
N GLU A 182 10.12 -4.63 4.16
CA GLU A 182 10.51 -3.67 3.12
C GLU A 182 10.11 -4.13 1.71
N LEU A 183 10.15 -5.44 1.41
CA LEU A 183 9.63 -5.98 0.16
C LEU A 183 8.12 -5.81 0.08
N GLN A 184 7.38 -6.20 1.12
CA GLN A 184 5.94 -6.01 1.23
C GLN A 184 5.56 -4.54 1.01
N ARG A 185 6.28 -3.63 1.66
CA ARG A 185 6.11 -2.18 1.51
C ARG A 185 6.34 -1.70 0.09
N LEU A 186 7.31 -2.25 -0.62
CA LEU A 186 7.51 -1.96 -2.05
C LEU A 186 6.26 -2.35 -2.86
N PHE A 187 5.70 -3.52 -2.64
CA PHE A 187 4.48 -3.98 -3.32
C PHE A 187 3.24 -3.17 -2.92
N GLN A 188 3.12 -2.76 -1.66
CA GLN A 188 2.08 -1.83 -1.20
C GLN A 188 2.16 -0.48 -1.92
N LEU A 189 3.35 0.11 -1.98
CA LEU A 189 3.55 1.38 -2.69
C LEU A 189 3.25 1.21 -4.18
N HIS A 190 3.64 0.08 -4.76
CA HIS A 190 3.37 -0.23 -6.15
C HIS A 190 1.86 -0.37 -6.44
N SER A 191 1.14 -1.18 -5.65
CA SER A 191 -0.31 -1.38 -5.81
C SER A 191 -1.09 -0.08 -5.65
N ARG A 192 -0.68 0.79 -4.72
CA ARG A 192 -1.22 2.15 -4.57
C ARG A 192 -0.97 3.00 -5.82
N VAL A 193 0.24 2.99 -6.39
CA VAL A 193 0.51 3.70 -7.65
C VAL A 193 -0.40 3.20 -8.77
N LEU A 194 -0.53 1.88 -8.95
CA LEU A 194 -1.39 1.30 -9.98
C LEU A 194 -2.86 1.68 -9.77
N LEU A 195 -3.34 1.64 -8.53
CA LEU A 195 -4.69 2.05 -8.16
C LEU A 195 -4.95 3.53 -8.47
N HIS A 196 -4.04 4.43 -8.09
CA HIS A 196 -4.18 5.86 -8.36
C HIS A 196 -4.20 6.16 -9.87
N LYS A 197 -3.44 5.40 -10.67
CA LYS A 197 -3.51 5.46 -12.15
C LYS A 197 -4.85 4.94 -12.68
N ALA A 198 -5.36 3.85 -12.11
CA ALA A 198 -6.67 3.30 -12.48
C ALA A 198 -7.82 4.27 -12.13
N ILE A 199 -7.78 4.91 -10.95
CA ILE A 199 -8.71 5.96 -10.53
C ILE A 199 -8.65 7.15 -11.49
N GLU A 200 -7.45 7.56 -11.92
CA GLU A 200 -7.30 8.63 -12.90
C GLU A 200 -7.92 8.28 -14.25
N ASN A 201 -7.75 7.03 -14.72
CA ASN A 201 -8.36 6.57 -15.97
C ASN A 201 -9.89 6.62 -15.92
N ILE A 202 -10.51 6.13 -14.84
CA ILE A 202 -11.98 6.18 -14.70
C ILE A 202 -12.49 7.62 -14.53
N ARG A 203 -11.71 8.52 -13.92
CA ARG A 203 -12.00 9.96 -13.83
C ARG A 203 -12.03 10.58 -15.21
N VAL A 204 -10.97 10.39 -16.00
CA VAL A 204 -10.85 10.91 -17.37
C VAL A 204 -11.94 10.35 -18.29
N ALA A 205 -12.34 9.09 -18.07
CA ALA A 205 -13.47 8.47 -18.76
C ALA A 205 -14.86 8.98 -18.31
N GLY A 206 -14.93 9.92 -17.37
CA GLY A 206 -16.17 10.52 -16.85
C GLY A 206 -17.01 9.57 -15.98
N LYS A 207 -16.49 8.41 -15.58
CA LYS A 207 -17.24 7.41 -14.80
C LYS A 207 -17.53 7.88 -13.38
N LEU A 208 -16.67 8.74 -12.84
CA LEU A 208 -16.81 9.33 -11.51
C LEU A 208 -17.75 10.54 -11.46
N GLU A 209 -18.21 11.04 -12.62
CA GLU A 209 -19.22 12.12 -12.70
C GLU A 209 -20.63 11.65 -12.32
N LEU A 210 -20.81 10.34 -12.16
CA LEU A 210 -22.08 9.76 -11.73
C LEU A 210 -22.40 10.09 -10.26
N PHE A 211 -21.37 10.26 -9.42
CA PHE A 211 -21.52 10.71 -8.04
C PHE A 211 -21.88 12.19 -8.00
N ARG A 212 -23.08 12.52 -7.50
CA ARG A 212 -23.61 13.90 -7.58
C ARG A 212 -23.23 14.79 -6.41
N ASN A 213 -23.00 14.22 -5.23
CA ASN A 213 -22.64 14.99 -4.06
C ASN A 213 -21.17 15.42 -4.18
N ARG A 214 -20.95 16.74 -4.19
CA ARG A 214 -19.62 17.35 -4.32
C ARG A 214 -19.28 18.17 -3.07
N PRO A 215 -18.00 18.24 -2.67
CA PRO A 215 -16.91 17.43 -3.18
C PRO A 215 -17.11 15.94 -2.83
N PHE A 216 -16.60 15.05 -3.68
CA PHE A 216 -16.65 13.61 -3.44
C PHE A 216 -15.25 13.11 -3.05
N SER A 217 -15.18 12.28 -2.02
CA SER A 217 -13.92 11.84 -1.42
C SER A 217 -13.76 10.33 -1.51
N PHE A 218 -12.62 9.88 -2.02
CA PHE A 218 -12.17 8.49 -1.93
C PHE A 218 -11.07 8.43 -0.86
N PHE A 219 -11.37 7.76 0.23
CA PHE A 219 -10.43 7.43 1.29
C PHE A 219 -9.94 6.01 1.06
N ILE A 220 -8.63 5.83 0.99
CA ILE A 220 -7.99 4.52 0.78
C ILE A 220 -7.22 4.20 2.05
N ASN A 221 -7.65 3.17 2.76
CA ASN A 221 -7.07 2.72 4.02
C ASN A 221 -6.46 1.33 3.84
N GLU A 222 -5.25 1.15 4.32
CA GLU A 222 -4.63 -0.16 4.44
C GLU A 222 -4.63 -0.58 5.91
N HIS A 223 -5.21 -1.75 6.20
CA HIS A 223 -5.32 -2.28 7.55
C HIS A 223 -3.93 -2.37 8.20
N ASP A 224 -3.85 -2.02 9.49
CA ASP A 224 -2.62 -1.97 10.29
C ASP A 224 -1.48 -1.06 9.80
N CYS A 225 -1.65 -0.34 8.69
CA CYS A 225 -0.62 0.56 8.15
C CYS A 225 -0.78 2.02 8.59
N GLU A 226 -1.76 2.33 9.46
CA GLU A 226 -2.06 3.65 10.07
C GLU A 226 -2.25 4.83 9.09
N VAL A 227 -2.25 4.57 7.78
CA VAL A 227 -2.13 5.60 6.74
C VAL A 227 -3.32 5.52 5.79
N MET A 228 -4.12 6.60 5.78
CA MET A 228 -5.21 6.79 4.84
C MET A 228 -4.83 7.81 3.77
N LEU A 229 -5.02 7.47 2.50
CA LEU A 229 -4.82 8.37 1.36
C LEU A 229 -6.16 8.94 0.90
N LEU A 230 -6.24 10.26 0.72
CA LEU A 230 -7.45 10.94 0.24
C LEU A 230 -7.29 11.39 -1.21
N TYR A 231 -8.12 10.85 -2.09
CA TYR A 231 -8.39 11.38 -3.42
C TYR A 231 -9.71 12.18 -3.42
N LYS A 232 -9.70 13.38 -4.00
CA LYS A 232 -10.86 14.27 -4.03
C LYS A 232 -11.27 14.56 -5.46
N LEU A 233 -12.54 14.31 -5.80
CA LEU A 233 -13.18 14.89 -6.98
C LEU A 233 -13.59 16.32 -6.61
N ALA A 234 -12.87 17.28 -7.18
CA ALA A 234 -13.17 18.70 -7.04
C ALA A 234 -14.50 19.03 -7.76
N TRP A 235 -14.99 20.23 -7.49
CA TRP A 235 -16.23 20.79 -8.05
C TRP A 235 -16.27 20.79 -9.57
#